data_AF-A0A968P5T4-F1
#
_entry.id   AF-A0A968P5T4-F1
#
_cell.length_a   1.000
_cell.length_b   1.000
_cell.length_c   1.000
_cell.angle_alpha   90.00
_cell.angle_beta   90.00
_cell.angle_gamma   90.00
#
_symmetry.space_group_name_H-M   'P 1'
#
loop_
_entity.id
_entity.type
_entity.pdbx_description
1 polymer ?
#
loop_
_entity_poly.entity_id
_entity_poly.type
_entity_poly.pdbx_seq_one_letter_code
_entity_poly.pdbx_strand_id
1 'polypeptide(L)'
;MRKREWSFECDEQFEQFCLEIAAEMLCKHGISEEEALGRINRHWAGQSFFGEDIVYHDDAETWANNIYYGADSFWWIDGTNPEPAPFP
;
A
#
# COMPACT_ATOMS: atom_id res chain seq x y z
N MET A 1 19.39 -7.45 11.03
CA MET A 1 18.09 -7.25 10.32
C MET A 1 17.99 -5.76 10.03
N ARG A 2 17.82 -5.35 8.77
CA ARG A 2 17.51 -3.94 8.50
C ARG A 2 16.13 -3.66 9.06
N LYS A 3 16.02 -2.69 9.95
CA LYS A 3 14.74 -2.09 10.34
C LYS A 3 14.18 -1.51 9.04
N ARG A 4 13.02 -1.99 8.57
CA ARG A 4 12.36 -1.37 7.42
C ARG A 4 11.77 -0.07 7.95
N GLU A 5 12.18 1.05 7.37
CA GLU A 5 11.83 2.37 7.88
C GLU A 5 10.46 2.77 7.33
N TRP A 6 9.41 2.30 8.01
CA TRP A 6 8.10 2.89 7.86
C TRP A 6 8.17 4.35 8.33
N SER A 7 7.60 5.25 7.53
CA SER A 7 7.50 6.70 7.81
C SER A 7 6.33 7.05 8.74
N PHE A 8 5.71 6.02 9.31
CA PHE A 8 4.58 6.06 10.22
C PHE A 8 4.83 5.12 11.38
N GLU A 9 4.15 5.36 12.50
CA GLU A 9 4.23 4.50 13.67
C GLU A 9 3.18 3.40 13.57
N CYS A 10 3.57 2.16 13.84
CA CYS A 10 2.63 1.05 13.78
C CYS A 10 3.00 -0.11 14.73
N ASP A 11 2.05 -0.99 14.99
CA ASP A 11 2.32 -2.29 15.62
C ASP A 11 2.75 -3.36 14.60
N GLU A 12 3.08 -4.54 15.12
CA GLU A 12 3.52 -5.69 14.32
C GLU A 12 2.43 -6.19 13.36
N GLN A 13 1.16 -6.04 13.72
CA GLN A 13 0.03 -6.47 12.89
C GLN A 13 -0.06 -5.60 11.63
N PHE A 14 0.00 -4.28 11.79
CA PHE A 14 -0.04 -3.37 10.66
C PHE A 14 1.24 -3.42 9.83
N GLU A 15 2.41 -3.65 10.46
CA GLU A 15 3.65 -3.92 9.72
C GLU A 15 3.50 -5.15 8.81
N GLN A 16 2.95 -6.25 9.33
CA GLN A 16 2.71 -7.45 8.54
C GLN A 16 1.71 -7.20 7.40
N PHE A 17 0.65 -6.43 7.66
CA PHE A 17 -0.31 -6.05 6.64
C PHE A 17 0.31 -5.20 5.52
N CYS A 18 1.20 -4.27 5.86
CA CYS A 18 1.96 -3.49 4.86
C CYS A 18 2.86 -4.39 3.99
N LEU A 19 3.43 -5.45 4.55
CA LEU A 19 4.23 -6.41 3.79
C LEU A 19 3.38 -7.24 2.82
N GLU A 20 2.15 -7.58 3.21
CA GLU A 20 1.19 -8.26 2.33
C GLU A 20 0.78 -7.37 1.16
N ILE A 21 0.49 -6.09 1.44
CA ILE A 21 0.21 -5.08 0.41
C ILE A 21 1.38 -4.95 -0.57
N ALA A 22 2.61 -4.88 -0.05
CA ALA A 22 3.80 -4.81 -0.90
C ALA A 22 3.92 -6.05 -1.80
N ALA A 23 3.70 -7.25 -1.26
CA ALA A 23 3.72 -8.49 -2.03
C ALA A 23 2.67 -8.49 -3.16
N GLU A 24 1.46 -8.00 -2.89
CA GLU A 24 0.41 -7.84 -3.90
C GLU A 24 0.81 -6.85 -5.00
N MET A 25 1.43 -5.72 -4.65
CA MET A 25 1.93 -4.76 -5.64
C MET A 25 3.00 -5.36 -6.55
N LEU A 26 3.93 -6.13 -5.99
CA LEU A 26 4.98 -6.81 -6.75
C LEU A 26 4.36 -7.81 -7.74
N CYS A 27 3.38 -8.59 -7.27
CA CYS A 27 2.71 -9.62 -8.06
C CYS A 27 1.86 -9.02 -9.19
N LYS A 28 1.03 -8.02 -8.88
CA LYS A 28 0.03 -7.48 -9.82
C LYS A 28 0.57 -6.40 -10.75
N HIS A 29 1.47 -5.55 -10.25
CA HIS A 29 1.96 -4.39 -10.99
C HIS A 29 3.41 -4.54 -11.48
N GLY A 30 4.13 -5.57 -11.04
CA GLY A 30 5.49 -5.85 -11.50
C GLY A 30 6.52 -4.81 -11.08
N ILE A 31 6.24 -4.05 -10.02
CA ILE A 31 7.15 -3.04 -9.47
C ILE A 31 8.17 -3.64 -8.50
N SER A 32 9.21 -2.89 -8.15
CA SER A 32 10.22 -3.35 -7.18
C SER A 32 9.70 -3.28 -5.74
N GLU A 33 10.33 -4.05 -4.84
CA GLU A 33 10.08 -3.94 -3.38
C GLU A 33 10.33 -2.51 -2.88
N GLU A 34 11.39 -1.85 -3.35
CA GLU A 34 11.70 -0.47 -3.00
C GLU A 34 10.58 0.51 -3.40
N GLU A 35 10.02 0.36 -4.61
CA GLU A 35 8.92 1.19 -5.07
C GLU A 35 7.64 0.91 -4.26
N ALA A 36 7.31 -0.35 -4.01
CA ALA A 36 6.14 -0.73 -3.22
C ALA A 36 6.19 -0.13 -1.81
N LEU A 37 7.34 -0.27 -1.13
CA LEU A 37 7.56 0.32 0.20
C LEU A 37 7.49 1.85 0.16
N GLY A 38 8.06 2.49 -0.88
CA GLY A 38 7.98 3.94 -1.07
C GLY A 38 6.55 4.45 -1.25
N ARG A 39 5.74 3.73 -2.03
CA ARG A 39 4.32 4.06 -2.26
C ARG A 39 3.49 3.91 -0.98
N ILE A 40 3.69 2.83 -0.23
CA ILE A 40 3.03 2.60 1.07
C ILE A 40 3.43 3.70 2.06
N ASN A 41 4.72 4.01 2.17
CA ASN A 41 5.22 5.10 3.01
C ASN A 41 4.57 6.44 2.67
N ARG A 42 4.55 6.81 1.40
CA ARG A 42 3.91 8.06 0.96
C ARG A 42 2.42 8.10 1.30
N HIS A 43 1.71 6.99 1.14
CA HIS A 43 0.27 6.93 1.36
C HIS A 43 -0.09 7.15 2.85
N TRP A 44 0.68 6.57 3.76
CA TRP A 44 0.41 6.60 5.20
C TRP A 44 1.34 7.52 6.01
N ALA A 45 2.16 8.34 5.34
CA ALA A 45 3.07 9.27 5.98
C ALA A 45 2.37 10.14 7.03
N GLY A 46 2.93 10.19 8.24
CA GLY A 46 2.40 11.01 9.34
C GLY A 46 1.14 10.45 10.02
N GLN A 47 0.73 9.23 9.69
CA GLN A 47 -0.36 8.51 10.36
C GLN A 47 0.20 7.53 11.41
N SER A 48 -0.68 6.90 12.18
CA SER A 48 -0.30 5.90 13.18
C SER A 48 -1.37 4.81 13.27
N PHE A 49 -0.95 3.55 13.34
CA PHE A 49 -1.84 2.39 13.26
C PHE A 49 -1.57 1.40 14.39
N PHE A 50 -2.53 1.24 15.28
CA PHE A 50 -2.41 0.36 16.45
C PHE A 50 -3.72 -0.33 16.78
N GLY A 51 -3.68 -1.63 17.06
CA GLY A 51 -4.86 -2.42 17.40
C GLY A 51 -5.82 -2.55 16.23
N GLU A 52 -7.13 -2.56 16.50
CA GLU A 52 -8.14 -2.55 15.44
C GLU A 52 -8.25 -1.14 14.82
N ASP A 53 -8.10 -1.08 13.50
CA ASP A 53 -8.17 0.16 12.72
C ASP A 53 -9.05 -0.05 11.47
N ILE A 54 -9.63 1.04 10.95
CA ILE A 54 -10.53 1.01 9.79
C ILE A 54 -9.84 0.51 8.52
N VAL A 55 -8.51 0.63 8.44
CA VAL A 55 -7.71 0.09 7.32
C VAL A 55 -7.93 -1.41 7.09
N TYR A 56 -8.28 -2.18 8.13
CA TYR A 56 -8.53 -3.62 8.01
C TYR A 56 -9.92 -3.97 7.48
N HIS A 57 -10.76 -2.99 7.16
CA HIS A 57 -12.02 -3.22 6.45
C HIS A 57 -11.77 -3.75 5.02
N ASP A 58 -10.68 -3.30 4.40
CA ASP A 58 -10.27 -3.71 3.07
C ASP A 58 -9.04 -4.63 3.15
N ASP A 59 -8.87 -5.49 2.15
CA ASP A 59 -7.75 -6.44 2.09
C ASP A 59 -6.49 -5.86 1.43
N ALA A 60 -5.40 -6.63 1.48
CA ALA A 60 -4.10 -6.21 0.96
C ALA A 60 -4.12 -5.95 -0.56
N GLU A 61 -4.91 -6.71 -1.32
CA GLU A 61 -5.09 -6.52 -2.76
C GLU A 61 -5.78 -5.19 -3.07
N THR A 62 -6.83 -4.87 -2.33
CA THR A 62 -7.58 -3.62 -2.48
C THR A 62 -6.68 -2.43 -2.17
N TRP A 63 -5.91 -2.50 -1.08
CA TRP A 63 -4.93 -1.47 -0.75
C TRP A 63 -3.80 -1.36 -1.76
N ALA A 64 -3.31 -2.47 -2.31
CA ALA A 64 -2.27 -2.46 -3.35
C ALA A 64 -2.72 -1.63 -4.56
N ASN A 65 -3.93 -1.87 -5.06
CA ASN A 65 -4.47 -1.10 -6.17
C ASN A 65 -4.78 0.37 -5.79
N ASN A 66 -5.38 0.60 -4.63
CA ASN A 66 -5.69 1.96 -4.14
C ASN A 66 -4.44 2.83 -4.02
N ILE A 67 -3.34 2.26 -3.53
CA ILE A 67 -2.08 2.97 -3.37
C ILE A 67 -1.35 3.10 -4.72
N TYR A 68 -1.42 2.08 -5.58
CA TYR A 68 -0.73 2.09 -6.87
C TYR A 68 -1.36 3.06 -7.87
N TYR A 69 -2.68 3.04 -8.05
CA TYR A 69 -3.40 3.91 -8.99
C TYR A 69 -3.91 5.20 -8.35
N GLY A 70 -4.12 5.22 -7.03
CA GLY A 70 -4.80 6.30 -6.31
C GLY A 70 -6.31 6.05 -6.20
N ALA A 71 -6.93 6.54 -5.12
CA ALA A 71 -8.35 6.28 -4.83
C ALA A 71 -9.31 6.84 -5.91
N ASP A 72 -8.95 7.91 -6.59
CA ASP A 72 -9.79 8.54 -7.63
C ASP A 72 -9.60 7.92 -9.04
N SER A 73 -8.87 6.82 -9.15
CA SER A 73 -8.55 6.19 -10.44
C SER A 73 -9.62 5.25 -10.98
N PHE A 74 -10.60 4.88 -10.15
CA PHE A 74 -11.66 3.93 -10.50
C PHE A 74 -11.14 2.59 -11.05
N TRP A 75 -9.98 2.13 -10.58
CA TRP A 75 -9.33 0.89 -11.04
C TRP A 75 -10.22 -0.36 -10.95
N TRP A 76 -11.24 -0.32 -10.07
CA TRP A 76 -12.24 -1.39 -9.89
C TRP A 76 -13.34 -1.40 -10.95
N ILE A 77 -13.38 -0.43 -11.87
CA ILE A 77 -14.37 -0.38 -12.96
C ILE A 77 -13.79 -1.08 -14.20
N ASP A 78 -14.48 -2.12 -14.65
CA ASP A 78 -14.14 -2.84 -15.87
C ASP A 78 -14.05 -1.91 -17.08
N GLY A 79 -12.98 -2.10 -17.88
CA GLY A 79 -12.74 -1.31 -19.09
C GLY A 79 -12.08 0.05 -18.84
N THR A 80 -11.77 0.41 -17.59
CA THR A 80 -10.84 1.49 -17.31
C THR A 80 -9.40 1.01 -17.47
N ASN A 81 -8.50 1.94 -17.81
CA ASN A 81 -7.07 1.69 -17.85
C ASN A 81 -6.35 2.86 -17.14
N PRO A 82 -6.46 2.93 -15.80
CA PRO A 82 -5.89 4.05 -15.06
C PRO A 82 -4.37 4.07 -15.16
N GLU A 83 -3.81 5.28 -15.19
CA GLU A 83 -2.38 5.45 -15.06
C GLU A 83 -1.97 5.28 -13.59
N PRO A 84 -0.78 4.70 -13.31
CA PRO A 84 -0.27 4.63 -11.95
C PRO A 84 -0.09 6.03 -11.35
N ALA A 85 -0.29 6.14 -10.03
CA ALA A 85 0.06 7.35 -9.30
C ALA A 85 1.56 7.67 -9.50
N PRO A 86 1.95 8.96 -9.49
CA PRO A 86 3.34 9.36 -9.69
C PRO A 86 4.30 8.62 -8.75
N PHE A 87 5.46 8.25 -9.29
CA PHE A 87 6.50 7.55 -8.54
C PHE A 87 6.85 8.34 -7.24
N PRO A 88 7.03 7.66 -6.10
CA PRO A 88 7.31 8.30 -4.81
C PRO A 88 8.69 8.97 -4.72
#